data_AF-A0A9Q3GCA4-F1
#
_entry.id   AF-A0A9Q3GCA4-F1
#
_cell.length_a   1.000
_cell.length_b   1.000
_cell.length_c   1.000
_cell.angle_alpha   90.00
_cell.angle_beta   90.00
_cell.angle_gamma   90.00
#
_symmetry.space_group_name_H-M   'P 1'
#
loop_
_entity.id
_entity.type
_entity.pdbx_description
1 polymer ?
#
loop_
_entity_poly.entity_id
_entity_poly.type
_entity_poly.pdbx_seq_one_letter_code
_entity_poly.pdbx_strand_id
1 'polypeptide(L)'
;MLEKGWNPRLSQDYLRKDLVETNPTAAIFKGMLEKARKHAVRCIEDSFAYAKDKLYKSHSTPELEVGDLILVSSTNFNNIKE
;
A
#
# COMPACT_ATOMS: atom_id res chain seq x y z
N MET A 1 -26.39 -6.91 -9.85
CA MET A 1 -27.68 -6.22 -9.65
C MET A 1 -28.25 -6.78 -8.34
N LEU A 2 -28.09 -6.07 -7.23
CA LEU A 2 -28.57 -6.53 -5.92
C LEU A 2 -30.02 -6.04 -5.78
N GLU A 3 -30.98 -6.95 -5.93
CA GLU A 3 -32.38 -6.61 -5.71
C GLU A 3 -32.54 -6.16 -4.26
N LYS A 4 -32.84 -4.87 -4.08
CA LYS A 4 -33.22 -4.26 -2.80
C LYS A 4 -34.62 -4.76 -2.42
N GLY A 5 -34.71 -6.02 -2.02
CA GLY A 5 -35.88 -6.52 -1.30
C GLY A 5 -35.86 -5.93 0.11
N TRP A 6 -36.84 -5.10 0.43
CA TRP A 6 -37.02 -4.62 1.80
C TRP A 6 -37.37 -5.81 2.70
N ASN A 7 -36.43 -6.21 3.55
CA ASN A 7 -36.63 -7.29 4.51
C ASN A 7 -36.96 -6.69 5.90
N PRO A 8 -38.23 -6.70 6.33
CA PRO A 8 -38.65 -6.13 7.61
C PRO A 8 -38.09 -6.87 8.83
N ARG A 9 -37.46 -8.03 8.64
CA ARG A 9 -36.74 -8.78 9.70
C ARG A 9 -35.24 -8.50 9.73
N LEU A 10 -34.72 -7.67 8.82
CA LEU A 10 -33.32 -7.29 8.84
C LEU A 10 -33.07 -6.48 10.12
N SER A 11 -32.11 -6.92 10.94
CA SER A 11 -31.80 -6.23 12.17
C SER A 11 -31.42 -4.78 11.86
N GLN A 12 -31.97 -3.82 12.62
CA GLN A 12 -31.63 -2.41 12.45
C GLN A 12 -30.12 -2.18 12.56
N ASP A 13 -29.43 -3.01 13.33
CA ASP A 13 -27.97 -3.00 13.48
C ASP A 13 -27.24 -3.36 12.18
N TYR A 14 -27.81 -4.23 11.35
CA TYR A 14 -27.24 -4.54 10.04
C TYR A 14 -27.34 -3.36 9.08
N LEU A 15 -28.47 -2.64 9.11
CA LEU A 15 -28.66 -1.43 8.30
C LEU A 15 -27.73 -0.30 8.75
N ARG A 16 -27.45 -0.18 10.05
CA ARG A 16 -26.59 0.87 10.63
C ARG A 16 -25.10 0.58 10.54
N LYS A 17 -24.69 -0.63 10.15
CA LYS A 17 -23.28 -1.07 10.16
C LYS A 17 -22.34 -0.17 9.35
N ASP A 18 -22.85 0.39 8.26
CA ASP A 18 -22.08 1.25 7.34
C ASP A 18 -22.48 2.74 7.42
N LEU A 19 -23.41 3.11 8.31
CA LEU A 19 -23.77 4.51 8.51
C LEU A 19 -22.72 5.19 9.39
N VAL A 20 -22.29 6.38 8.97
CA VAL A 20 -21.44 7.25 9.78
C VAL A 20 -22.33 7.93 10.82
N GLU A 21 -22.22 7.50 12.07
CA GLU A 21 -22.87 8.19 13.18
C GLU A 21 -22.18 9.53 13.44
N THR A 22 -22.96 10.61 13.40
CA THR A 22 -22.47 11.98 13.60
C THR A 22 -22.07 12.28 15.05
N ASN A 23 -22.57 11.49 16.01
CA ASN A 23 -22.24 11.60 17.43
C ASN A 23 -21.78 10.23 17.96
N PRO A 24 -20.55 9.80 17.62
CA PRO A 24 -20.07 8.48 17.97
C PRO A 24 -19.94 8.35 19.49
N THR A 25 -20.54 7.30 20.06
CA THR A 25 -20.22 6.86 21.41
C THR A 25 -18.74 6.45 21.47
N ALA A 26 -18.08 6.52 22.63
CA ALA A 26 -16.65 6.20 22.78
C ALA A 26 -16.24 4.84 22.17
N ALA A 27 -17.11 3.83 22.25
CA ALA A 27 -16.90 2.51 21.64
C ALA A 27 -16.86 2.57 20.10
N ILE A 28 -17.71 3.40 19.50
CA ILE A 28 -17.83 3.57 18.05
C ILE A 28 -16.65 4.38 17.52
N PHE A 29 -16.24 5.43 18.25
CA PHE A 29 -15.03 6.19 17.92
C PHE A 29 -13.78 5.30 17.91
N LYS A 30 -13.63 4.42 18.89
CA LYS A 30 -12.54 3.41 18.91
C LYS A 30 -12.59 2.50 17.67
N GLY A 31 -13.78 2.05 17.28
CA GLY A 31 -13.97 1.25 16.08
C GLY A 31 -13.59 2.01 14.80
N MET A 32 -13.95 3.28 14.68
CA MET A 32 -13.56 4.15 13.56
C MET A 32 -12.04 4.35 13.52
N LEU A 33 -11.41 4.59 14.67
CA LEU A 33 -9.96 4.76 14.77
C LEU A 33 -9.20 3.51 14.32
N GLU A 34 -9.64 2.32 14.75
CA GLU A 34 -9.02 1.07 14.31
C GLU A 34 -9.20 0.83 12.80
N LYS A 35 -10.37 1.17 12.23
CA LYS A 35 -10.57 1.11 10.77
C LYS A 35 -9.61 2.07 10.06
N ALA A 36 -9.53 3.33 10.50
CA ALA A 36 -8.64 4.32 9.93
C ALA A 36 -7.17 3.87 10.02
N ARG A 37 -6.75 3.33 11.16
CA ARG A 37 -5.40 2.80 11.36
C ARG A 37 -5.07 1.67 10.39
N LYS A 38 -5.99 0.70 10.21
CA LYS A 38 -5.81 -0.39 9.24
C LYS A 38 -5.66 0.12 7.81
N HIS A 39 -6.49 1.09 7.41
CA HIS A 39 -6.38 1.68 6.08
C HIS A 39 -5.07 2.46 5.90
N ALA A 40 -4.64 3.23 6.91
CA ALA A 40 -3.38 3.96 6.86
C ALA A 40 -2.18 3.02 6.69
N VAL A 41 -2.13 1.92 7.45
CA VAL A 41 -1.08 0.89 7.32
C VAL A 41 -1.05 0.32 5.90
N ARG A 42 -2.21 -0.05 5.36
CA ARG A 42 -2.32 -0.58 3.99
C ARG A 42 -1.85 0.45 2.94
N CYS A 43 -2.24 1.72 3.07
CA CYS A 43 -1.78 2.76 2.15
C CYS A 43 -0.27 2.94 2.17
N ILE A 44 0.37 2.80 3.34
CA ILE A 44 1.82 2.86 3.46
C ILE A 44 2.46 1.66 2.76
N GLU A 45 1.98 0.44 3.03
CA GLU A 45 2.47 -0.79 2.38
C GLU A 45 2.34 -0.73 0.85
N ASP A 46 1.18 -0.31 0.35
CA ASP A 46 0.90 -0.17 -1.08
C ASP A 46 1.83 0.89 -1.72
N SER A 47 2.08 2.00 -1.01
CA SER A 47 3.01 3.05 -1.48
C SER A 47 4.45 2.56 -1.55
N PHE A 48 4.91 1.79 -0.55
CA PHE A 48 6.24 1.18 -0.56
C PHE A 48 6.38 0.14 -1.67
N ALA A 49 5.37 -0.70 -1.88
CA ALA A 49 5.36 -1.69 -2.95
C ALA A 49 5.42 -1.02 -4.34
N TYR A 50 4.63 0.04 -4.55
CA TYR A 50 4.66 0.82 -5.77
C TYR A 50 6.02 1.48 -6.04
N ALA A 51 6.60 2.12 -5.01
CA ALA A 51 7.91 2.73 -5.13
C ALA A 51 9.00 1.70 -5.45
N LYS A 52 8.94 0.52 -4.82
CA LYS A 52 9.82 -0.61 -5.09
C LYS A 52 9.71 -1.08 -6.55
N ASP A 53 8.50 -1.37 -7.02
CA ASP A 53 8.26 -1.82 -8.41
C ASP A 53 8.72 -0.78 -9.44
N LYS A 54 8.45 0.52 -9.19
CA LYS A 54 8.93 1.60 -10.04
C LYS A 54 10.46 1.64 -10.11
N LEU A 55 11.14 1.49 -8.97
CA LEU A 55 12.60 1.48 -8.89
C LEU A 55 13.19 0.27 -9.64
N TYR A 56 12.62 -0.93 -9.46
CA TYR A 56 13.06 -2.12 -10.19
C TYR A 56 12.84 -2.00 -11.70
N LYS A 57 11.76 -1.35 -12.14
CA LYS A 57 11.50 -1.13 -13.57
C LYS A 57 12.39 -0.04 -14.17
N SER A 58 12.72 1.02 -13.44
CA SER A 58 13.59 2.08 -13.94
C SER A 58 15.07 1.70 -13.92
N HIS A 59 15.47 0.79 -13.03
CA HIS A 59 16.79 0.19 -12.99
C HIS A 59 16.71 -1.25 -13.50
N SER A 60 16.46 -1.41 -14.79
CA SER A 60 16.86 -2.65 -15.47
C SER A 60 18.35 -2.81 -15.21
N THR A 61 18.73 -3.89 -14.52
CA THR A 61 20.13 -4.30 -14.42
C THR A 61 20.71 -4.27 -15.83
N PRO A 62 21.78 -3.52 -16.10
CA PRO A 62 22.38 -3.53 -17.42
C PRO A 62 22.85 -4.95 -17.71
N GLU A 63 22.36 -5.54 -18.79
CA GLU A 63 22.95 -6.75 -19.36
C GLU A 63 24.30 -6.33 -19.92
N LEU A 64 25.37 -6.61 -19.16
CA LEU A 64 26.74 -6.30 -19.55
C LEU A 64 27.28 -7.49 -20.34
N GLU A 65 27.59 -7.27 -21.61
CA GLU A 65 28.22 -8.28 -22.45
C GLU A 65 29.76 -8.16 -22.45
N VAL A 66 30.45 -9.27 -22.71
CA VAL A 66 31.93 -9.29 -22.77
C VAL A 66 32.38 -8.51 -24.00
N GLY A 67 32.86 -7.29 -23.79
CA GLY A 67 33.28 -6.36 -24.85
C GLY A 67 32.66 -4.96 -24.74
N ASP A 68 31.67 -4.77 -23.87
CA ASP A 68 31.03 -3.48 -23.67
C ASP A 68 31.94 -2.46 -22.98
N LEU A 69 31.98 -1.25 -23.53
CA LEU A 69 32.74 -0.14 -22.97
C LEU A 69 31.95 0.52 -21.83
N ILE A 70 32.22 0.09 -20.59
CA ILE A 70 31.57 0.66 -19.40
C ILE A 70 32.37 1.82 -18.82
N LEU A 71 31.66 2.89 -18.46
CA LEU A 71 32.26 4.08 -17.85
C LEU A 71 32.36 3.89 -16.35
N VAL A 72 33.55 3.54 -15.89
CA VAL A 72 33.84 3.27 -14.49
C VAL A 72 34.27 4.57 -13.81
N SER A 73 33.46 5.13 -12.91
CA SER A 73 33.85 6.32 -12.15
C SER A 73 34.85 5.94 -11.05
N SER A 74 35.99 6.60 -11.05
CA SER A 74 37.19 6.25 -10.26
C SER A 74 37.11 6.53 -8.77
N THR A 75 35.97 6.99 -8.24
CA THR A 75 35.89 7.44 -6.84
C THR A 75 35.84 6.30 -5.82
N ASN A 76 35.71 5.03 -6.24
CA ASN A 76 35.59 3.89 -5.32
C ASN A 76 36.42 2.64 -5.67
N PHE A 77 37.46 2.76 -6.50
CA PHE A 77 38.36 1.65 -6.84
C PHE A 77 39.62 1.64 -5.96
N ASN A 78 39.44 1.46 -4.64
CA ASN A 78 40.54 1.05 -3.76
C ASN A 78 40.60 -0.47 -3.52
N ASN A 79 39.60 -1.23 -4.02
CA ASN A 79 39.45 -2.67 -3.75
C ASN A 79 39.75 -3.59 -4.94
N ILE A 80 40.33 -3.09 -6.02
CA ILE A 80 40.92 -3.95 -7.06
C ILE A 80 42.43 -3.76 -6.98
N LYS A 81 43.06 -4.50 -6.07
CA LYS A 81 44.50 -4.78 -6.12
C LYS A 81 44.67 -6.21 -6.62
N GLU A 82 45.65 -6.36 -7.50
CA GLU A 82 46.07 -7.54 -8.27
C GLU A 82 46.08 -8.86 -7.49
#